data_AF-A0AB36JKB3-F1
#
_entry.id   AF-A0AB36JKB3-F1
#
_cell.length_a   1.000
_cell.length_b   1.000
_cell.length_c   1.000
_cell.angle_alpha   90.00
_cell.angle_beta   90.00
_cell.angle_gamma   90.00
#
_symmetry.space_group_name_H-M   'P 1'
#
loop_
_entity.id
_entity.type
_entity.pdbx_description
1 polymer ?
#
loop_
_entity_poly.entity_id
_entity_poly.type
_entity_poly.pdbx_seq_one_letter_code
_entity_poly.pdbx_strand_id
1 'polypeptide(L)'
;MTIVPENLMNNLFENLVTQFIKDNLESMMRAEIQAFMSSDEAGARNSRNGYYTRNLHTKYGNVEDLEVPRDRQGLFQTQMFEPYQRRDGWLEEAVIQMYKSGMGTRDVARFIESMFGSHYSPTTVSNITATVLDDIHQWQKRPLNKRYSVIYLDGLYVKLKRSTVSGEVVYFAMGIDEDGHRQILGFYVGGQESTNGWREVLKDLYDRGAQEVLLGVFDGLPGLDAAFRETYPKADVQHCIVHKVRSTFPKIRVQHKTEVIEDLKTVYTAADHDLARAAFDTVKAKWGKVYPKEIRSWEEQLPTLLTFYKYPALIKEAIYTSNPIERMNKEIRKRLKPMNSLTNMDAAEKIIYLDVMDYNERFSERVIRGFGDLEVKKKLIEMFEKRYPEQEDQEK
;
A
#
# COMPACT_ATOMS: atom_id res chain seq x y z
N MET A 1 43.72 -31.75 22.02
CA MET A 1 42.53 -30.93 21.74
C MET A 1 41.45 -31.86 21.23
N THR A 2 40.49 -32.22 22.08
CA THR A 2 39.29 -32.95 21.67
C THR A 2 38.44 -32.01 20.83
N ILE A 3 38.39 -32.26 19.52
CA ILE A 3 37.51 -31.55 18.60
C ILE A 3 36.11 -32.07 18.88
N VAL A 4 35.31 -31.25 19.56
CA VAL A 4 33.89 -31.52 19.77
C VAL A 4 33.19 -31.41 18.42
N PRO A 5 32.45 -32.43 17.95
CA PRO A 5 31.74 -32.34 16.68
C PRO A 5 30.75 -31.17 16.71
N GLU A 6 30.71 -30.39 15.62
CA GLU A 6 29.90 -29.17 15.47
C GLU A 6 28.41 -29.41 15.80
N ASN A 7 27.88 -30.59 15.47
CA ASN A 7 26.52 -31.03 15.82
C ASN A 7 26.28 -31.22 17.32
N LEU A 8 27.31 -31.57 18.11
CA LEU A 8 27.18 -31.71 19.56
C LEU A 8 27.14 -30.34 20.25
N MET A 9 27.93 -29.37 19.75
CA MET A 9 27.92 -28.01 20.26
C MET A 9 26.61 -27.28 19.97
N ASN A 10 26.04 -27.48 18.77
CA ASN A 10 24.74 -26.90 18.43
C ASN A 10 23.61 -27.47 19.30
N ASN A 11 23.58 -28.80 19.50
CA ASN A 11 22.59 -29.42 20.40
C ASN A 11 22.76 -28.99 21.86
N LEU A 12 24.00 -28.82 22.34
CA LEU A 12 24.28 -28.31 23.68
C LEU A 12 23.80 -26.87 23.85
N PHE A 13 24.02 -26.02 22.84
CA PHE A 13 23.60 -24.63 22.87
C PHE A 13 22.07 -24.49 22.80
N GLU A 14 21.40 -25.23 21.93
CA GLU A 14 19.93 -25.25 21.84
C GLU A 14 19.28 -25.72 23.16
N ASN A 15 19.82 -26.77 23.79
CA ASN A 15 19.35 -27.24 25.09
C ASN A 15 19.57 -26.20 26.21
N LEU A 16 20.70 -25.48 26.18
CA LEU A 16 21.01 -24.47 27.19
C LEU A 16 20.10 -23.24 27.04
N VAL A 17 19.82 -22.82 25.81
CA VAL A 17 18.91 -21.71 25.52
C VAL A 17 17.46 -22.08 25.86
N THR A 18 16.98 -23.26 25.46
CA THR A 18 15.61 -23.70 25.79
C THR A 18 15.42 -23.87 27.31
N GLN A 19 16.41 -24.41 28.03
CA GLN A 19 16.37 -24.50 29.48
C GLN A 19 16.36 -23.11 30.14
N PHE A 20 17.20 -22.19 29.68
CA PHE A 20 17.21 -20.81 30.18
C PHE A 20 15.86 -20.12 29.98
N ILE A 21 15.22 -20.30 28.82
CA ILE A 21 13.90 -19.74 28.53
C ILE A 21 12.85 -20.37 29.45
N LYS A 22 12.88 -21.70 29.62
CA LYS A 22 12.00 -22.42 30.54
C LYS A 22 12.07 -21.83 31.95
N ASP A 23 13.28 -21.73 32.49
CA ASP A 23 13.50 -21.26 33.86
C ASP A 23 13.00 -19.82 34.06
N ASN A 24 13.22 -18.94 33.08
CA ASN A 24 12.74 -17.56 33.13
C ASN A 24 11.22 -17.46 33.04
N LEU A 25 10.59 -18.20 32.11
CA LEU A 25 9.13 -18.21 31.98
C LEU A 25 8.48 -18.73 33.26
N GLU A 26 8.98 -19.83 33.82
CA GLU A 26 8.46 -20.36 35.09
C GLU A 26 8.66 -19.38 36.25
N SER A 27 9.81 -18.71 36.31
CA SER A 27 10.10 -17.69 37.33
C SER A 27 9.13 -16.51 37.24
N MET A 28 8.92 -15.99 36.03
CA MET A 28 7.98 -14.89 35.79
C MET A 28 6.53 -15.30 36.13
N MET A 29 6.08 -16.47 35.69
CA MET A 29 4.74 -16.97 36.01
C MET A 29 4.55 -17.21 37.51
N ARG A 30 5.60 -17.63 38.23
CA ARG A 30 5.59 -17.75 39.70
C ARG A 30 5.42 -16.38 40.37
N ALA A 31 6.03 -15.33 39.82
CA ALA A 31 5.84 -13.96 40.30
C ALA A 31 4.43 -13.44 39.99
N GLU A 32 3.89 -13.71 38.80
CA GLU A 32 2.53 -13.33 38.40
C GLU A 32 1.47 -13.94 39.33
N ILE A 33 1.52 -15.26 39.57
CA ILE A 33 0.56 -15.88 40.48
C ILE A 33 0.76 -15.37 41.92
N GLN A 34 1.95 -14.93 42.31
CA GLN A 34 2.17 -14.31 43.61
C GLN A 34 1.50 -12.94 43.71
N ALA A 35 1.64 -12.11 42.69
CA ALA A 35 0.95 -10.84 42.62
C ALA A 35 -0.58 -11.03 42.61
N PHE A 36 -1.07 -11.95 41.77
CA PHE A 36 -2.50 -12.29 41.68
C PHE A 36 -3.10 -12.74 43.01
N MET A 37 -2.41 -13.64 43.73
CA MET A 37 -2.86 -14.10 45.06
C MET A 37 -2.77 -13.02 46.14
N SER A 38 -1.98 -11.96 45.91
CA SER A 38 -1.82 -10.85 46.86
C SER A 38 -2.79 -9.69 46.58
N SER A 39 -3.41 -9.66 45.40
CA SER A 39 -4.37 -8.63 44.99
C SER A 39 -5.82 -8.92 45.35
N ASP A 40 -6.13 -10.11 45.90
CA ASP A 40 -7.50 -10.45 46.31
C ASP A 40 -7.92 -9.66 47.57
N GLU A 41 -8.90 -8.77 47.37
CA GLU A 41 -9.68 -8.18 48.46
C GLU A 41 -10.24 -9.28 49.38
N ALA A 42 -10.19 -9.02 50.68
CA ALA A 42 -10.61 -9.92 51.75
C ALA A 42 -12.02 -10.51 51.52
N GLY A 43 -12.10 -11.70 50.91
CA GLY A 43 -13.38 -12.38 50.71
C GLY A 43 -13.36 -13.68 49.90
N ALA A 44 -12.49 -13.82 48.90
CA ALA A 44 -12.41 -15.04 48.10
C ALA A 44 -11.43 -16.06 48.73
N ARG A 45 -11.93 -17.22 49.19
CA ARG A 45 -11.09 -18.37 49.57
C ARG A 45 -10.46 -18.99 48.31
N ASN A 46 -9.49 -18.31 47.71
CA ASN A 46 -8.67 -18.89 46.65
C ASN A 46 -7.31 -19.34 47.22
N SER A 47 -6.71 -20.36 46.60
CA SER A 47 -5.42 -20.90 47.03
C SER A 47 -4.68 -21.47 45.83
N ARG A 48 -3.35 -21.46 45.84
CA ARG A 48 -2.55 -22.14 44.81
C ARG A 48 -2.86 -23.64 44.76
N ASN A 49 -2.88 -24.22 43.56
CA ASN A 49 -3.20 -25.63 43.32
C ASN A 49 -2.14 -26.32 42.43
N GLY A 50 -0.87 -26.06 42.75
CA GLY A 50 0.29 -26.62 42.05
C GLY A 50 0.45 -26.08 40.63
N TYR A 51 0.98 -26.93 39.76
CA TYR A 51 1.30 -26.62 38.37
C TYR A 51 0.62 -27.63 37.45
N TYR A 52 0.38 -27.23 36.20
CA TYR A 52 0.17 -28.17 35.11
C TYR A 52 1.33 -28.05 34.13
N THR A 53 1.68 -29.15 33.47
CA THR A 53 2.75 -29.15 32.47
C THR A 53 2.18 -28.94 31.07
N ARG A 54 2.96 -28.26 30.24
CA ARG A 54 2.64 -28.09 28.82
C ARG A 54 3.92 -27.89 28.01
N ASN A 55 3.85 -28.15 26.71
CA ASN A 55 4.93 -27.77 25.80
C ASN A 55 4.64 -26.39 25.20
N LEU A 56 5.70 -25.63 24.92
CA LEU A 56 5.63 -24.34 24.25
C LEU A 56 6.71 -24.28 23.17
N HIS A 57 6.31 -24.16 21.92
CA HIS A 57 7.25 -23.99 20.83
C HIS A 57 7.69 -22.53 20.76
N THR A 58 9.00 -22.30 20.82
CA THR A 58 9.61 -20.97 20.77
C THR A 58 10.55 -20.79 19.58
N LYS A 59 11.00 -19.57 19.32
CA LYS A 59 12.03 -19.29 18.30
C LYS A 59 13.38 -19.93 18.51
N TYR A 60 13.61 -20.42 19.71
CA TYR A 60 14.87 -21.03 20.12
C TYR A 60 14.75 -22.55 20.34
N GLY A 61 13.58 -23.13 20.06
CA GLY A 61 13.32 -24.57 20.22
C GLY A 61 12.04 -24.86 20.99
N ASN A 62 11.75 -26.16 21.11
CA ASN A 62 10.61 -26.65 21.89
C ASN A 62 10.95 -26.60 23.39
N VAL A 63 10.21 -25.81 24.16
CA VAL A 63 10.29 -25.83 25.62
C VAL A 63 9.37 -26.95 26.12
N GLU A 64 9.98 -28.04 26.55
CA GLU A 64 9.29 -29.23 27.04
C GLU A 64 9.01 -29.13 28.55
N ASP A 65 7.86 -29.68 28.96
CA ASP A 65 7.45 -29.79 30.35
C ASP A 65 7.46 -28.45 31.11
N LEU A 66 7.00 -27.37 30.46
CA LEU A 66 6.88 -26.05 31.08
C LEU A 66 5.84 -26.11 32.20
N GLU A 67 6.25 -25.77 33.43
CA GLU A 67 5.36 -25.76 34.61
C GLU A 67 4.59 -24.44 34.71
N VAL A 68 3.28 -24.50 34.44
CA VAL A 68 2.41 -23.32 34.55
C VAL A 68 1.65 -23.34 35.87
N PRO A 69 1.78 -22.32 36.72
CA PRO A 69 1.10 -22.26 38.00
C PRO A 69 -0.41 -22.10 37.80
N ARG A 70 -1.20 -22.66 38.73
CA ARG A 70 -2.66 -22.52 38.73
C ARG A 70 -3.20 -22.31 40.14
N ASP A 71 -4.33 -21.65 40.22
CA ASP A 71 -5.11 -21.50 41.43
C ASP A 71 -6.19 -22.59 41.53
N ARG A 72 -6.85 -22.69 42.69
CA ARG A 72 -7.85 -23.71 42.96
C ARG A 72 -9.20 -23.38 42.31
N GLN A 73 -9.48 -22.11 42.08
CA GLN A 73 -10.71 -21.65 41.46
C GLN A 73 -10.59 -21.53 39.92
N GLY A 74 -9.38 -21.64 39.36
CA GLY A 74 -9.13 -21.54 37.92
C GLY A 74 -9.26 -20.12 37.37
N LEU A 75 -9.10 -19.11 38.22
CA LEU A 75 -9.21 -17.69 37.90
C LEU A 75 -7.89 -17.08 37.43
N PHE A 76 -6.75 -17.70 37.77
CA PHE A 76 -5.44 -17.21 37.38
C PHE A 76 -5.15 -17.52 35.91
N GLN A 77 -4.85 -16.48 35.13
CA GLN A 77 -4.34 -16.58 33.77
C GLN A 77 -3.00 -15.85 33.67
N THR A 78 -1.96 -16.54 33.16
CA THR A 78 -0.66 -15.90 32.94
C THR A 78 -0.72 -14.91 31.78
N GLN A 79 0.05 -13.83 31.85
CA GLN A 79 0.18 -12.86 30.76
C GLN A 79 1.25 -13.25 29.73
N MET A 80 2.04 -14.28 30.02
CA MET A 80 3.13 -14.75 29.15
C MET A 80 2.61 -15.39 27.86
N PHE A 81 1.40 -15.96 27.88
CA PHE A 81 0.75 -16.56 26.71
C PHE A 81 -0.74 -16.79 26.96
N GLU A 82 -1.53 -16.83 25.89
CA GLU A 82 -2.96 -17.11 25.93
C GLU A 82 -3.27 -18.59 26.27
N PRO A 83 -4.45 -18.89 26.84
CA PRO A 83 -4.92 -20.25 27.05
C PRO A 83 -4.86 -21.03 25.73
N TYR A 84 -4.29 -22.23 25.79
CA TYR A 84 -4.10 -23.12 24.64
C TYR A 84 -3.11 -22.61 23.56
N GLN A 85 -2.47 -21.45 23.72
CA GLN A 85 -1.47 -20.94 22.78
C GLN A 85 -0.22 -21.81 22.79
N ARG A 86 -0.01 -22.67 21.79
CA ARG A 86 1.13 -23.62 21.74
C ARG A 86 2.43 -23.02 21.19
N ARG A 87 2.44 -21.77 20.71
CA ARG A 87 3.55 -21.14 19.98
C ARG A 87 3.70 -19.67 20.36
N ASP A 88 4.91 -19.13 20.42
CA ASP A 88 5.27 -17.76 20.84
C ASP A 88 5.11 -16.67 19.75
N GLY A 89 4.48 -16.96 18.61
CA GLY A 89 4.01 -15.93 17.65
C GLY A 89 5.05 -15.39 16.65
N TRP A 90 6.36 -15.53 16.90
CA TRP A 90 7.40 -15.05 15.98
C TRP A 90 7.40 -15.76 14.63
N LEU A 91 6.95 -17.03 14.58
CA LEU A 91 6.95 -17.84 13.37
C LEU A 91 5.83 -17.36 12.45
N GLU A 92 4.71 -16.97 13.04
CA GLU A 92 3.62 -16.26 12.39
C GLU A 92 4.10 -14.92 11.81
N GLU A 93 4.86 -14.14 12.59
CA GLU A 93 5.46 -12.90 12.12
C GLU A 93 6.48 -13.14 10.98
N ALA A 94 7.33 -14.16 11.09
CA ALA A 94 8.26 -14.55 10.04
C ALA A 94 7.54 -15.02 8.77
N VAL A 95 6.46 -15.78 8.90
CA VAL A 95 5.59 -16.19 7.79
C VAL A 95 4.95 -14.97 7.13
N ILE A 96 4.46 -14.01 7.92
CA ILE A 96 3.94 -12.74 7.42
C ILE A 96 5.06 -11.96 6.71
N GLN A 97 6.28 -11.91 7.24
CA GLN A 97 7.41 -11.21 6.61
C GLN A 97 7.90 -11.87 5.31
N MET A 98 7.89 -13.21 5.24
CA MET A 98 8.21 -13.94 4.01
C MET A 98 7.13 -13.74 2.94
N TYR A 99 5.86 -13.70 3.37
CA TYR A 99 4.75 -13.38 2.49
C TYR A 99 4.81 -11.90 2.05
N LYS A 100 5.17 -10.97 2.97
CA LYS A 100 5.53 -9.55 2.71
C LYS A 100 6.74 -9.39 1.82
N SER A 101 7.55 -10.44 1.64
CA SER A 101 8.70 -10.47 0.72
C SER A 101 8.34 -11.11 -0.63
N GLY A 102 7.12 -11.62 -0.79
CA GLY A 102 6.55 -12.06 -2.07
C GLY A 102 6.70 -13.55 -2.32
N MET A 103 7.06 -14.31 -1.29
CA MET A 103 7.13 -15.77 -1.35
C MET A 103 5.70 -16.33 -1.40
N GLY A 104 5.45 -17.27 -2.32
CA GLY A 104 4.17 -17.99 -2.34
C GLY A 104 3.99 -18.85 -1.10
N THR A 105 2.76 -19.18 -0.73
CA THR A 105 2.48 -20.01 0.47
C THR A 105 3.21 -21.35 0.47
N ARG A 106 3.42 -21.95 -0.71
CA ARG A 106 4.22 -23.18 -0.87
C ARG A 106 5.71 -22.97 -0.66
N ASP A 107 6.24 -21.83 -1.09
CA ASP A 107 7.65 -21.49 -0.92
C ASP A 107 7.95 -21.14 0.54
N VAL A 108 7.04 -20.42 1.21
CA VAL A 108 7.10 -20.18 2.66
C VAL A 108 7.03 -21.49 3.42
N ALA A 109 6.06 -22.36 3.11
CA ALA A 109 5.95 -23.67 3.75
C ALA A 109 7.24 -24.50 3.57
N ARG A 110 7.81 -24.53 2.36
CA ARG A 110 9.08 -25.24 2.09
C ARG A 110 10.26 -24.62 2.82
N PHE A 111 10.34 -23.29 2.90
CA PHE A 111 11.40 -22.59 3.63
C PHE A 111 11.33 -22.89 5.13
N ILE A 112 10.13 -22.74 5.72
CA ILE A 112 9.89 -23.08 7.11
C ILE A 112 10.17 -24.56 7.38
N GLU A 113 9.78 -25.46 6.48
CA GLU A 113 10.07 -26.88 6.59
C GLU A 113 11.59 -27.17 6.53
N SER A 114 12.32 -26.48 5.66
CA SER A 114 13.78 -26.64 5.56
C SER A 114 14.55 -26.12 6.78
N MET A 115 14.02 -25.10 7.46
CA MET A 115 14.66 -24.47 8.61
C MET A 115 14.23 -25.09 9.95
N PHE A 116 12.97 -25.56 10.05
CA PHE A 116 12.32 -25.93 11.32
C PHE A 116 11.59 -27.30 11.27
N GLY A 117 11.70 -28.05 10.17
CA GLY A 117 11.07 -29.37 9.99
C GLY A 117 9.57 -29.33 9.67
N SER A 118 8.95 -30.51 9.63
CA SER A 118 7.63 -30.82 9.03
C SER A 118 6.38 -30.32 9.79
N HIS A 119 6.42 -29.12 10.38
CA HIS A 119 5.37 -28.61 11.27
C HIS A 119 4.36 -27.66 10.62
N TYR A 120 4.51 -27.34 9.33
CA TYR A 120 3.71 -26.29 8.66
C TYR A 120 3.16 -26.75 7.32
N SER A 121 1.87 -27.07 7.31
CA SER A 121 1.15 -27.29 6.07
C SER A 121 0.89 -25.95 5.35
N PRO A 122 0.72 -25.94 4.01
CA PRO A 122 0.25 -24.75 3.29
C PRO A 122 -1.04 -24.15 3.87
N THR A 123 -1.90 -24.99 4.46
CA THR A 123 -3.13 -24.58 5.16
C THR A 123 -2.82 -23.77 6.43
N THR A 124 -1.82 -24.19 7.20
CA THR A 124 -1.36 -23.45 8.40
C THR A 124 -0.84 -22.07 8.01
N VAL A 125 -0.02 -21.98 6.96
CA VAL A 125 0.46 -20.69 6.42
C VAL A 125 -0.70 -19.81 5.96
N SER A 126 -1.69 -20.40 5.28
CA SER A 126 -2.89 -19.67 4.85
C SER A 126 -3.67 -19.09 6.03
N ASN A 127 -3.85 -19.86 7.11
CA ASN A 127 -4.54 -19.40 8.32
C ASN A 127 -3.77 -18.28 9.04
N ILE A 128 -2.44 -18.37 9.07
CA ILE A 128 -1.60 -17.29 9.63
C ILE A 128 -1.79 -16.00 8.82
N THR A 129 -1.86 -16.09 7.50
CA THR A 129 -2.11 -14.91 6.65
C THR A 129 -3.56 -14.42 6.68
N ALA A 130 -4.47 -15.05 7.44
CA ALA A 130 -5.85 -14.57 7.55
C ALA A 130 -5.94 -13.26 8.34
N THR A 131 -5.09 -13.07 9.36
CA THR A 131 -4.99 -11.80 10.11
C THR A 131 -4.64 -10.61 9.21
N VAL A 132 -3.87 -10.86 8.15
CA VAL A 132 -3.54 -9.83 7.14
C VAL A 132 -4.79 -9.30 6.44
N LEU A 133 -5.87 -10.09 6.32
CA LEU A 133 -7.13 -9.60 5.74
C LEU A 133 -7.81 -8.58 6.65
N ASP A 134 -7.77 -8.79 7.95
CA ASP A 134 -8.33 -7.82 8.90
C ASP A 134 -7.54 -6.51 8.86
N ASP A 135 -6.20 -6.59 8.78
CA ASP A 135 -5.33 -5.41 8.59
C ASP A 135 -5.67 -4.67 7.29
N ILE A 136 -5.92 -5.40 6.19
CA ILE A 136 -6.33 -4.81 4.92
C ILE A 136 -7.64 -4.06 5.07
N HIS A 137 -8.65 -4.67 5.68
CA HIS A 137 -9.95 -4.03 5.86
C HIS A 137 -9.86 -2.79 6.76
N GLN A 138 -9.07 -2.84 7.83
CA GLN A 138 -8.83 -1.68 8.68
C GLN A 138 -8.10 -0.57 7.92
N TRP A 139 -7.07 -0.93 7.15
CA TRP A 139 -6.31 0.02 6.36
C TRP A 139 -7.15 0.67 5.26
N GLN A 140 -8.00 -0.10 4.58
CA GLN A 140 -8.93 0.40 3.56
C GLN A 140 -9.97 1.35 4.13
N LYS A 141 -10.36 1.19 5.41
CA LYS A 141 -11.34 2.06 6.10
C LYS A 141 -10.70 3.22 6.87
N ARG A 142 -9.37 3.30 6.93
CA ARG A 142 -8.68 4.31 7.74
C ARG A 142 -9.07 5.73 7.30
N PRO A 143 -9.20 6.68 8.24
CA PRO A 143 -9.42 8.08 7.90
C PRO A 143 -8.24 8.63 7.10
N LEU A 144 -8.54 9.53 6.17
CA LEU A 144 -7.58 10.24 5.33
C LEU A 144 -7.51 11.71 5.76
N ASN A 145 -6.37 12.34 5.50
CA ASN A 145 -6.23 13.78 5.68
C ASN A 145 -7.24 14.55 4.83
N LYS A 146 -7.62 15.74 5.29
CA LYS A 146 -8.61 16.59 4.61
C LYS A 146 -8.11 17.10 3.26
N ARG A 147 -6.85 17.55 3.21
CA ARG A 147 -6.24 18.27 2.09
C ARG A 147 -5.23 17.41 1.33
N TYR A 148 -5.38 17.37 0.00
CA TYR A 148 -4.41 16.78 -0.92
C TYR A 148 -4.07 17.73 -2.07
N SER A 149 -2.79 18.06 -2.21
CA SER A 149 -2.30 18.90 -3.30
C SER A 149 -2.52 18.21 -4.64
N VAL A 150 -2.31 16.89 -4.69
CA VAL A 150 -2.47 16.09 -5.91
C VAL A 150 -3.04 14.71 -5.56
N ILE A 151 -4.00 14.22 -6.35
CA ILE A 151 -4.41 12.81 -6.35
C ILE A 151 -4.12 12.21 -7.73
N TYR A 152 -3.30 11.18 -7.78
CA TYR A 152 -3.06 10.36 -8.96
C TYR A 152 -3.99 9.16 -8.98
N LEU A 153 -4.55 8.84 -10.14
CA LEU A 153 -5.35 7.65 -10.36
C LEU A 153 -4.75 6.83 -11.52
N ASP A 154 -4.62 5.52 -11.31
CA ASP A 154 -4.14 4.60 -12.35
C ASP A 154 -4.68 3.19 -12.13
N GLY A 155 -4.82 2.43 -13.22
CA GLY A 155 -5.34 1.08 -13.25
C GLY A 155 -4.27 0.05 -13.63
N LEU A 156 -4.18 -1.04 -12.87
CA LEU A 156 -3.30 -2.17 -13.18
C LEU A 156 -4.11 -3.44 -13.44
N TYR A 157 -4.02 -3.98 -14.65
CA TYR A 157 -4.60 -5.29 -14.94
C TYR A 157 -3.74 -6.42 -14.35
N VAL A 158 -4.37 -7.26 -13.53
CA VAL A 158 -3.79 -8.48 -12.93
C VAL A 158 -4.55 -9.72 -13.40
N LYS A 159 -3.87 -10.87 -13.49
CA LYS A 159 -4.51 -12.13 -13.88
C LYS A 159 -5.08 -12.83 -12.64
N LEU A 160 -6.39 -12.90 -12.54
CA LEU A 160 -7.11 -13.59 -11.46
C LEU A 160 -7.79 -14.85 -11.96
N LYS A 161 -7.69 -15.93 -11.18
CA LYS A 161 -8.42 -17.17 -11.39
C LYS A 161 -9.70 -17.12 -10.55
N ARG A 162 -10.85 -17.07 -11.23
CA ARG A 162 -12.15 -17.40 -10.63
C ARG A 162 -12.54 -18.80 -11.11
N SER A 163 -13.49 -18.90 -12.03
CA SER A 163 -13.76 -20.12 -12.81
C SER A 163 -12.74 -20.29 -13.96
N THR A 164 -12.44 -19.19 -14.65
CA THR A 164 -11.38 -19.08 -15.67
C THR A 164 -10.36 -18.03 -15.25
N VAL A 165 -9.18 -18.05 -15.88
CA VAL A 165 -8.17 -17.01 -15.69
C VAL A 165 -8.54 -15.82 -16.58
N SER A 166 -8.81 -14.67 -15.97
CA SER A 166 -9.15 -13.44 -16.68
C SER A 166 -8.36 -12.25 -16.12
N GLY A 167 -8.20 -11.21 -16.95
CA GLY A 167 -7.59 -9.96 -16.52
C GLY A 167 -8.62 -9.11 -15.78
N GLU A 168 -8.32 -8.76 -14.55
CA GLU A 168 -9.13 -7.90 -13.68
C GLU A 168 -8.34 -6.64 -13.34
N VAL A 169 -9.02 -5.50 -13.24
CA VAL A 169 -8.38 -4.22 -12.96
C VAL A 169 -8.21 -4.03 -11.46
N VAL A 170 -7.04 -3.55 -11.05
CA VAL A 170 -6.82 -3.00 -9.73
C VAL A 170 -6.72 -1.49 -9.88
N TYR A 171 -7.67 -0.78 -9.29
CA TYR A 171 -7.66 0.68 -9.23
C TYR A 171 -6.73 1.12 -8.11
N PHE A 172 -5.87 2.08 -8.37
CA PHE A 172 -4.99 2.68 -7.37
C PHE A 172 -5.22 4.19 -7.28
N ALA A 173 -5.22 4.69 -6.05
CA ALA A 173 -5.22 6.12 -5.75
C ALA A 173 -4.00 6.48 -4.90
N MET A 174 -3.21 7.46 -5.37
CA MET A 174 -2.05 7.99 -4.66
C MET A 174 -2.24 9.48 -4.39
N GLY A 175 -2.03 9.91 -3.15
CA GLY A 175 -2.12 11.31 -2.76
C GLY A 175 -0.74 11.93 -2.53
N ILE A 176 -0.61 13.21 -2.82
CA ILE A 176 0.41 14.10 -2.25
C ILE A 176 -0.32 15.06 -1.33
N ASP A 177 0.02 15.06 -0.04
CA ASP A 177 -0.58 15.96 0.94
C ASP A 177 -0.11 17.43 0.78
N GLU A 178 -0.50 18.31 1.69
CA GLU A 178 -0.08 19.73 1.69
C GLU A 178 1.41 19.91 2.03
N ASP A 179 2.00 18.94 2.72
CA ASP A 179 3.42 18.95 3.08
C ASP A 179 4.34 18.39 1.99
N GLY A 180 3.76 17.76 0.97
CA GLY A 180 4.49 17.18 -0.14
C GLY A 180 4.87 15.72 0.04
N HIS A 181 4.34 15.02 1.04
CA HIS A 181 4.54 13.58 1.22
C HIS A 181 3.57 12.82 0.33
N ARG A 182 4.10 11.80 -0.35
CA ARG A 182 3.28 10.93 -1.20
C ARG A 182 2.95 9.63 -0.49
N GLN A 183 1.73 9.14 -0.70
CA GLN A 183 1.31 7.84 -0.21
C GLN A 183 0.16 7.27 -1.04
N ILE A 184 0.00 5.96 -1.00
CA ILE A 184 -1.18 5.27 -1.55
C ILE A 184 -2.33 5.41 -0.57
N LEU A 185 -3.43 6.00 -1.04
CA LEU A 185 -4.65 6.24 -0.27
C LEU A 185 -5.55 5.01 -0.25
N GLY A 186 -5.61 4.30 -1.38
CA GLY A 186 -6.44 3.11 -1.53
C GLY A 186 -6.06 2.30 -2.77
N PHE A 187 -6.43 1.02 -2.73
CA PHE A 187 -6.45 0.15 -3.89
C PHE A 187 -7.73 -0.69 -3.85
N TYR A 188 -8.26 -1.03 -5.04
CA TYR A 188 -9.55 -1.69 -5.16
C TYR A 188 -9.47 -2.73 -6.28
N VAL A 189 -9.68 -4.01 -5.94
CA VAL A 189 -9.67 -5.09 -6.92
C VAL A 189 -11.06 -5.21 -7.52
N GLY A 190 -11.19 -4.94 -8.82
CA GLY A 190 -12.46 -4.96 -9.54
C GLY A 190 -12.40 -5.77 -10.84
N GLY A 191 -13.57 -6.00 -11.42
CA GLY A 191 -13.71 -6.73 -12.69
C GLY A 191 -13.13 -5.98 -13.89
N GLN A 192 -13.99 -5.42 -14.73
CA GLN A 192 -13.54 -4.57 -15.84
C GLN A 192 -13.44 -3.10 -15.43
N GLU A 193 -12.49 -2.39 -16.04
CA GLU A 193 -12.35 -0.96 -15.85
C GLU A 193 -13.59 -0.21 -16.35
N SER A 194 -14.23 0.54 -15.45
CA SER A 194 -15.49 1.23 -15.75
C SER A 194 -15.58 2.57 -15.03
N THR A 195 -16.38 3.48 -15.59
CA THR A 195 -16.67 4.77 -14.96
C THR A 195 -17.31 4.61 -13.58
N ASN A 196 -18.15 3.58 -13.39
CA ASN A 196 -18.77 3.31 -12.09
C ASN A 196 -17.75 2.84 -11.06
N GLY A 197 -16.81 1.97 -11.44
CA GLY A 197 -15.70 1.58 -10.56
C GLY A 197 -14.91 2.80 -10.09
N TRP A 198 -14.58 3.72 -10.99
CA TRP A 198 -13.91 4.97 -10.60
C TRP A 198 -14.76 5.87 -9.70
N ARG A 199 -16.09 5.96 -9.91
CA ARG A 199 -16.99 6.69 -8.99
C ARG A 199 -16.97 6.10 -7.59
N GLU A 200 -17.00 4.78 -7.46
CA GLU A 200 -16.95 4.09 -6.17
C GLU A 200 -15.62 4.37 -5.46
N VAL A 201 -14.50 4.28 -6.17
CA VAL A 201 -13.17 4.62 -5.65
C VAL A 201 -13.12 6.07 -5.15
N LEU A 202 -13.57 7.02 -5.96
CA LEU A 202 -13.52 8.43 -5.62
C LEU A 202 -14.42 8.77 -4.43
N LYS A 203 -15.62 8.17 -4.38
CA LYS A 203 -16.55 8.32 -3.28
C LYS A 203 -15.97 7.78 -1.97
N ASP A 204 -15.36 6.58 -2.00
CA ASP A 204 -14.71 6.02 -0.80
C ASP A 204 -13.60 6.93 -0.27
N LEU A 205 -12.75 7.49 -1.14
CA LEU A 205 -11.71 8.44 -0.72
C LEU A 205 -12.31 9.69 -0.07
N TYR A 206 -13.40 10.22 -0.64
CA TYR A 206 -14.09 11.40 -0.12
C TYR A 206 -14.72 11.11 1.25
N ASP A 207 -15.44 10.00 1.37
CA ASP A 207 -16.13 9.57 2.60
C ASP A 207 -15.12 9.30 3.74
N ARG A 208 -13.90 8.86 3.40
CA ARG A 208 -12.80 8.67 4.36
C ARG A 208 -12.09 9.97 4.79
N GLY A 209 -12.39 11.10 4.15
CA GLY A 209 -11.92 12.42 4.57
C GLY A 209 -11.12 13.21 3.55
N ALA A 210 -10.72 12.62 2.41
CA ALA A 210 -10.00 13.35 1.37
C ALA A 210 -10.93 14.29 0.61
N GLN A 211 -11.30 15.44 1.19
CA GLN A 211 -12.40 16.28 0.71
C GLN A 211 -11.94 17.51 -0.08
N GLU A 212 -10.73 18.01 0.23
CA GLU A 212 -10.16 19.20 -0.39
C GLU A 212 -8.99 18.81 -1.29
N VAL A 213 -9.19 18.89 -2.60
CA VAL A 213 -8.21 18.44 -3.59
C VAL A 213 -7.92 19.57 -4.57
N LEU A 214 -6.64 19.90 -4.77
CA LEU A 214 -6.30 20.90 -5.79
C LEU A 214 -6.30 20.30 -7.20
N LEU A 215 -5.63 19.15 -7.39
CA LEU A 215 -5.39 18.57 -8.71
C LEU A 215 -5.60 17.06 -8.76
N GLY A 216 -6.42 16.59 -9.71
CA GLY A 216 -6.45 15.18 -10.13
C GLY A 216 -5.51 14.93 -11.32
N VAL A 217 -4.64 13.93 -11.25
CA VAL A 217 -3.71 13.55 -12.33
C VAL A 217 -3.95 12.10 -12.77
N PHE A 218 -4.43 11.89 -13.98
CA PHE A 218 -4.72 10.54 -14.49
C PHE A 218 -4.72 10.48 -16.01
N ASP A 219 -4.87 9.28 -16.59
CA ASP A 219 -5.08 9.16 -18.03
C ASP A 219 -6.47 9.67 -18.43
N GLY A 220 -6.61 10.22 -19.63
CA GLY A 220 -7.85 10.79 -20.16
C GLY A 220 -8.88 9.73 -20.56
N LEU A 221 -9.19 8.81 -19.65
CA LEU A 221 -10.15 7.73 -19.83
C LEU A 221 -11.58 8.26 -19.95
N PRO A 222 -12.39 7.72 -20.88
CA PRO A 222 -13.78 8.13 -21.02
C PRO A 222 -14.56 8.02 -19.70
N GLY A 223 -15.14 9.15 -19.26
CA GLY A 223 -15.99 9.21 -18.07
C GLY A 223 -15.26 9.40 -16.73
N LEU A 224 -13.96 9.13 -16.63
CA LEU A 224 -13.19 9.36 -15.40
C LEU A 224 -13.16 10.86 -15.04
N ASP A 225 -13.00 11.70 -16.06
CA ASP A 225 -13.11 13.16 -15.97
C ASP A 225 -14.40 13.65 -15.32
N ALA A 226 -15.52 13.02 -15.67
CA ALA A 226 -16.83 13.38 -15.16
C ALA A 226 -16.97 12.88 -13.71
N ALA A 227 -16.61 11.63 -13.44
CA ALA A 227 -16.62 11.05 -12.10
C ALA A 227 -15.75 11.83 -11.10
N PHE A 228 -14.56 12.26 -11.54
CA PHE A 228 -13.66 13.06 -10.71
C PHE A 228 -14.24 14.44 -10.41
N ARG A 229 -14.79 15.14 -11.41
CA ARG A 229 -15.41 16.47 -11.20
C ARG A 229 -16.73 16.39 -10.42
N GLU A 230 -17.43 15.26 -10.49
CA GLU A 230 -18.62 15.00 -9.68
C GLU A 230 -18.26 14.91 -8.19
N THR A 231 -17.15 14.25 -7.86
CA THR A 231 -16.68 14.09 -6.47
C THR A 231 -15.93 15.33 -5.97
N TYR A 232 -15.08 15.92 -6.82
CA TYR A 232 -14.22 17.04 -6.52
C TYR A 232 -14.49 18.23 -7.47
N PRO A 233 -15.65 18.89 -7.36
CA PRO A 233 -16.09 19.92 -8.32
C PRO A 233 -15.18 21.14 -8.37
N LYS A 234 -14.44 21.40 -7.29
CA LYS A 234 -13.51 22.52 -7.21
C LYS A 234 -12.10 22.17 -7.70
N ALA A 235 -11.74 20.89 -7.82
CA ALA A 235 -10.40 20.47 -8.22
C ALA A 235 -10.18 20.67 -9.73
N ASP A 236 -8.94 20.96 -10.12
CA ASP A 236 -8.55 20.88 -11.53
C ASP A 236 -8.27 19.42 -11.94
N VAL A 237 -8.30 19.16 -13.25
CA VAL A 237 -7.95 17.86 -13.84
C VAL A 237 -6.77 18.05 -14.79
N GLN A 238 -5.71 17.27 -14.57
CA GLN A 238 -4.56 17.17 -15.43
C GLN A 238 -4.51 15.77 -16.07
N HIS A 239 -4.51 15.73 -17.40
CA HIS A 239 -4.26 14.48 -18.12
C HIS A 239 -2.77 14.21 -18.24
N CYS A 240 -2.36 12.96 -18.05
CA CYS A 240 -0.96 12.59 -18.19
C CYS A 240 -0.48 12.81 -19.63
N ILE A 241 0.45 13.75 -19.81
CA ILE A 241 1.02 14.06 -21.14
C ILE A 241 1.78 12.87 -21.71
N VAL A 242 2.46 12.09 -20.85
CA VAL A 242 3.19 10.89 -21.28
C VAL A 242 2.23 9.83 -21.83
N HIS A 243 1.07 9.62 -21.20
CA HIS A 243 0.03 8.74 -21.73
C HIS A 243 -0.52 9.27 -23.06
N LYS A 244 -0.75 10.58 -23.17
CA LYS A 244 -1.19 11.19 -24.41
C LYS A 244 -0.18 10.98 -25.56
N VAL A 245 1.11 11.22 -25.31
CA VAL A 245 2.19 10.98 -26.28
C VAL A 245 2.27 9.49 -26.66
N ARG A 246 2.25 8.58 -25.68
CA ARG A 246 2.28 7.12 -25.90
C ARG A 246 1.09 6.63 -26.71
N SER A 247 -0.11 7.16 -26.48
CA SER A 247 -1.31 6.82 -27.26
C SER A 247 -1.29 7.36 -28.70
N THR A 248 -0.54 8.45 -28.93
CA THR A 248 -0.37 9.07 -30.25
C THR A 248 0.66 8.31 -31.08
N PHE A 249 1.76 7.88 -30.45
CA PHE A 249 2.93 7.31 -31.13
C PHE A 249 2.65 6.14 -32.10
N PRO A 250 1.77 5.15 -31.80
CA PRO A 250 1.46 4.07 -32.73
C PRO A 250 0.71 4.52 -33.99
N LYS A 251 0.04 5.68 -33.94
CA LYS A 251 -0.79 6.22 -35.03
C LYS A 251 0.02 7.04 -36.03
N ILE A 252 1.26 7.38 -35.69
CA ILE A 252 2.18 8.15 -36.51
C ILE A 252 3.04 7.21 -37.37
N ARG A 253 3.26 7.60 -38.63
CA ARG A 253 4.12 6.84 -39.56
C ARG A 253 5.56 6.86 -39.06
N VAL A 254 6.27 5.74 -39.18
CA VAL A 254 7.62 5.56 -38.62
C VAL A 254 8.58 6.71 -38.95
N GLN A 255 8.58 7.16 -40.21
CA GLN A 255 9.41 8.27 -40.71
C GLN A 255 9.19 9.63 -40.03
N HIS A 256 8.00 9.88 -39.46
CA HIS A 256 7.68 11.16 -38.81
C HIS A 256 7.71 11.07 -37.28
N LYS A 257 7.90 9.87 -36.70
CA LYS A 257 7.75 9.65 -35.25
C LYS A 257 8.65 10.54 -34.40
N THR A 258 9.93 10.61 -34.76
CA THR A 258 10.93 11.42 -34.03
C THR A 258 10.55 12.89 -34.05
N GLU A 259 10.29 13.42 -35.25
CA GLU A 259 9.98 14.84 -35.46
C GLU A 259 8.66 15.25 -34.78
N VAL A 260 7.61 14.43 -34.89
CA VAL A 260 6.33 14.68 -34.20
C VAL A 260 6.50 14.72 -32.68
N ILE A 261 7.32 13.83 -32.10
CA ILE A 261 7.57 13.83 -30.65
C ILE A 261 8.36 15.07 -30.23
N GLU A 262 9.38 15.46 -30.98
CA GLU A 262 10.18 16.65 -30.71
C GLU A 262 9.30 17.91 -30.75
N ASP A 263 8.46 18.02 -31.77
CA ASP A 263 7.50 19.11 -31.91
C ASP A 263 6.48 19.11 -30.76
N LEU A 264 5.89 17.97 -30.41
CA LEU A 264 4.97 17.86 -29.26
C LEU A 264 5.65 18.17 -27.93
N LYS A 265 6.95 17.87 -27.80
CA LYS A 265 7.73 18.19 -26.61
C LYS A 265 7.78 19.68 -26.34
N THR A 266 7.89 20.49 -27.40
CA THR A 266 7.92 21.96 -27.26
C THR A 266 6.68 22.52 -26.56
N VAL A 267 5.53 21.84 -26.68
CA VAL A 267 4.25 22.26 -26.08
C VAL A 267 4.32 22.22 -24.56
N TYR A 268 4.78 21.10 -23.98
CA TYR A 268 4.77 20.91 -22.53
C TYR A 268 6.08 21.32 -21.84
N THR A 269 7.13 21.64 -22.61
CA THR A 269 8.37 22.24 -22.09
C THR A 269 8.40 23.76 -22.22
N ALA A 270 7.33 24.40 -22.73
CA ALA A 270 7.25 25.85 -22.83
C ALA A 270 7.30 26.51 -21.43
N ALA A 271 7.74 27.77 -21.35
CA ALA A 271 7.92 28.46 -20.08
C ALA A 271 6.59 28.73 -19.36
N ASP A 272 5.57 29.11 -20.14
CA ASP A 272 4.23 29.44 -19.66
C ASP A 272 3.12 28.88 -20.56
N HIS A 273 1.88 29.09 -20.14
CA HIS A 273 0.68 28.57 -20.80
C HIS A 273 0.46 29.16 -22.20
N ASP A 274 0.78 30.44 -22.40
CA ASP A 274 0.52 31.12 -23.68
C ASP A 274 1.55 30.69 -24.73
N LEU A 275 2.81 30.54 -24.33
CA LEU A 275 3.85 29.96 -25.15
C LEU A 275 3.57 28.48 -25.47
N ALA A 276 3.02 27.71 -24.52
CA ALA A 276 2.59 26.33 -24.77
C ALA A 276 1.48 26.28 -25.84
N ARG A 277 0.53 27.22 -25.81
CA ARG A 277 -0.54 27.30 -26.81
C ARG A 277 0.00 27.68 -28.19
N ALA A 278 0.88 28.67 -28.27
CA ALA A 278 1.52 29.09 -29.51
C ALA A 278 2.39 27.95 -30.12
N ALA A 279 3.09 27.19 -29.28
CA ALA A 279 3.80 26.00 -29.70
C ALA A 279 2.84 24.96 -30.29
N PHE A 280 1.70 24.70 -29.63
CA PHE A 280 0.68 23.79 -30.16
C PHE A 280 0.08 24.25 -31.50
N ASP A 281 -0.15 25.55 -31.68
CA ASP A 281 -0.64 26.09 -32.95
C ASP A 281 0.37 25.86 -34.09
N THR A 282 1.67 25.91 -33.78
CA THR A 282 2.75 25.55 -34.72
C THR A 282 2.71 24.05 -35.07
N VAL A 283 2.56 23.18 -34.07
CA VAL A 283 2.39 21.73 -34.28
C VAL A 283 1.14 21.45 -35.14
N LYS A 284 0.03 22.14 -34.86
CA LYS A 284 -1.23 22.01 -35.59
C LYS A 284 -1.09 22.45 -37.05
N ALA A 285 -0.39 23.55 -37.32
CA ALA A 285 -0.14 24.01 -38.68
C ALA A 285 0.69 22.99 -39.49
N LYS A 286 1.72 22.42 -38.88
CA LYS A 286 2.65 21.46 -39.51
C LYS A 286 2.00 20.09 -39.73
N TRP A 287 1.41 19.53 -38.68
CA TRP A 287 0.94 18.13 -38.68
C TRP A 287 -0.57 17.98 -38.89
N GLY A 288 -1.36 19.05 -38.78
CA GLY A 288 -2.82 18.97 -38.84
C GLY A 288 -3.37 18.46 -40.17
N LYS A 289 -2.66 18.64 -41.28
CA LYS A 289 -3.02 18.06 -42.59
C LYS A 289 -2.63 16.59 -42.71
N VAL A 290 -1.54 16.18 -42.08
CA VAL A 290 -0.99 14.82 -42.18
C VAL A 290 -1.67 13.87 -41.20
N TYR A 291 -1.96 14.35 -39.99
CA TYR A 291 -2.52 13.62 -38.86
C TYR A 291 -3.73 14.37 -38.26
N PRO A 292 -4.80 14.60 -39.04
CA PRO A 292 -5.92 15.45 -38.60
C PRO A 292 -6.66 14.91 -37.39
N LYS A 293 -6.75 13.58 -37.24
CA LYS A 293 -7.45 12.94 -36.11
C LYS A 293 -6.65 13.09 -34.81
N GLU A 294 -5.34 12.90 -34.89
CA GLU A 294 -4.44 12.98 -33.75
C GLU A 294 -4.33 14.41 -33.24
N ILE A 295 -4.12 15.38 -34.14
CA ILE A 295 -4.05 16.80 -33.77
C ILE A 295 -5.37 17.31 -33.19
N ARG A 296 -6.52 16.92 -33.76
CA ARG A 296 -7.83 17.24 -33.18
C ARG A 296 -7.98 16.67 -31.77
N SER A 297 -7.60 15.42 -31.57
CA SER A 297 -7.63 14.78 -30.26
C SER A 297 -6.72 15.46 -29.24
N TRP A 298 -5.58 16.03 -29.67
CA TRP A 298 -4.74 16.86 -28.80
C TRP A 298 -5.39 18.21 -28.49
N GLU A 299 -5.98 18.86 -29.50
CA GLU A 299 -6.65 20.15 -29.34
C GLU A 299 -7.82 20.09 -28.35
N GLU A 300 -8.64 19.05 -28.45
CA GLU A 300 -9.77 18.80 -27.54
C GLU A 300 -9.31 18.59 -26.08
N GLN A 301 -8.18 17.92 -25.87
CA GLN A 301 -7.64 17.63 -24.55
C GLN A 301 -6.61 18.67 -24.07
N LEU A 302 -6.27 19.67 -24.88
CA LEU A 302 -5.24 20.65 -24.53
C LEU A 302 -5.50 21.38 -23.20
N PRO A 303 -6.75 21.77 -22.87
CA PRO A 303 -7.05 22.42 -21.58
C PRO A 303 -6.69 21.56 -20.36
N THR A 304 -6.91 20.24 -20.42
CA THR A 304 -6.55 19.31 -19.35
C THR A 304 -5.08 18.90 -19.42
N LEU A 305 -4.45 18.91 -20.59
CA LEU A 305 -3.02 18.61 -20.74
C LEU A 305 -2.11 19.74 -20.25
N LEU A 306 -2.58 20.99 -20.24
CA LEU A 306 -1.80 22.17 -19.83
C LEU A 306 -2.19 22.74 -18.46
N THR A 307 -3.04 22.04 -17.71
CA THR A 307 -3.54 22.50 -16.40
C THR A 307 -2.40 22.71 -15.39
N PHE A 308 -1.31 21.93 -15.49
CA PHE A 308 -0.13 22.06 -14.64
C PHE A 308 0.53 23.46 -14.69
N TYR A 309 0.30 24.27 -15.74
CA TYR A 309 0.81 25.65 -15.79
C TYR A 309 0.16 26.58 -14.77
N LYS A 310 -1.02 26.24 -14.23
CA LYS A 310 -1.66 26.99 -13.13
C LYS A 310 -0.91 26.85 -11.80
N TYR A 311 -0.05 25.84 -11.69
CA TYR A 311 0.65 25.45 -10.47
C TYR A 311 2.09 26.00 -10.45
N PRO A 312 2.76 26.05 -9.27
CA PRO A 312 4.13 26.52 -9.15
C PRO A 312 5.10 25.79 -10.11
N ALA A 313 6.03 26.55 -10.70
CA ALA A 313 6.94 26.02 -11.72
C ALA A 313 7.80 24.84 -11.24
N LEU A 314 8.20 24.85 -9.98
CA LEU A 314 9.05 23.83 -9.37
C LEU A 314 8.38 22.45 -9.26
N ILE A 315 7.05 22.36 -9.28
CA ILE A 315 6.32 21.09 -9.18
C ILE A 315 5.82 20.57 -10.52
N LYS A 316 5.97 21.35 -11.61
CA LYS A 316 5.47 20.99 -12.95
C LYS A 316 5.91 19.58 -13.37
N GLU A 317 7.19 19.24 -13.17
CA GLU A 317 7.76 17.92 -13.49
C GLU A 317 7.08 16.76 -12.77
N ALA A 318 6.58 16.99 -11.56
CA ALA A 318 5.89 15.97 -10.78
C ALA A 318 4.46 15.76 -11.29
N ILE A 319 3.77 16.81 -11.73
CA ILE A 319 2.32 16.81 -11.92
C ILE A 319 1.87 16.71 -13.39
N TYR A 320 2.73 16.99 -14.39
CA TYR A 320 2.34 16.84 -15.80
C TYR A 320 2.21 15.35 -16.23
N THR A 321 2.65 14.43 -15.37
CA THR A 321 2.73 12.99 -15.65
C THR A 321 2.23 12.15 -14.46
N SER A 322 1.66 10.99 -14.75
CA SER A 322 1.29 9.94 -13.78
C SER A 322 2.46 8.99 -13.44
N ASN A 323 3.70 9.36 -13.79
CA ASN A 323 4.87 8.51 -13.57
C ASN A 323 5.06 7.99 -12.12
N PRO A 324 4.75 8.77 -11.04
CA PRO A 324 4.87 8.26 -9.67
C PRO A 324 4.04 7.00 -9.41
N ILE A 325 2.78 6.98 -9.87
CA ILE A 325 1.88 5.84 -9.70
C ILE A 325 2.17 4.72 -10.69
N GLU A 326 2.53 5.04 -11.95
CA GLU A 326 2.97 4.05 -12.95
C GLU A 326 4.20 3.27 -12.47
N ARG A 327 5.14 3.94 -11.81
CA ARG A 327 6.35 3.29 -11.27
C ARG A 327 5.99 2.27 -10.19
N MET A 328 5.07 2.60 -9.29
CA MET A 328 4.56 1.65 -8.31
C MET A 328 3.88 0.46 -9.00
N ASN A 329 2.97 0.73 -9.94
CA ASN A 329 2.28 -0.32 -10.70
C ASN A 329 3.24 -1.26 -11.42
N LYS A 330 4.39 -0.75 -11.89
CA LYS A 330 5.46 -1.54 -12.48
C LYS A 330 6.15 -2.47 -11.46
N GLU A 331 6.42 -2.01 -10.24
CA GLU A 331 7.01 -2.85 -9.19
C GLU A 331 6.04 -3.96 -8.76
N ILE A 332 4.76 -3.64 -8.55
CA ILE A 332 3.71 -4.63 -8.27
C ILE A 332 3.64 -5.67 -9.40
N ARG A 333 3.62 -5.22 -10.67
CA ARG A 333 3.60 -6.12 -11.83
C ARG A 333 4.83 -7.04 -11.87
N LYS A 334 6.01 -6.53 -11.53
CA LYS A 334 7.25 -7.32 -11.48
C LYS A 334 7.14 -8.43 -10.44
N ARG A 335 6.54 -8.12 -9.28
CA ARG A 335 6.31 -9.07 -8.20
C ARG A 335 5.27 -10.14 -8.55
N LEU A 336 4.20 -9.76 -9.23
CA LEU A 336 3.15 -10.68 -9.66
C LEU A 336 3.57 -11.59 -10.83
N LYS A 337 4.60 -11.20 -11.59
CA LYS A 337 5.03 -11.92 -12.81
C LYS A 337 5.35 -13.41 -12.60
N PRO A 338 6.11 -13.85 -11.57
CA PRO A 338 6.42 -15.26 -11.35
C PRO A 338 5.19 -16.12 -11.01
N MET A 339 4.13 -15.49 -10.48
CA MET A 339 2.94 -16.19 -10.00
C MET A 339 1.98 -16.60 -11.13
N ASN A 340 2.16 -16.07 -12.36
CA ASN A 340 1.35 -16.28 -13.56
C ASN A 340 -0.14 -15.88 -13.45
N SER A 341 -0.86 -16.41 -12.46
CA SER A 341 -2.25 -16.09 -12.12
C SER A 341 -2.46 -16.24 -10.62
N LEU A 342 -3.15 -15.29 -10.03
CA LEU A 342 -3.55 -15.31 -8.63
C LEU A 342 -4.76 -16.23 -8.43
N THR A 343 -4.82 -16.94 -7.29
CA THR A 343 -5.79 -18.01 -7.05
C THR A 343 -7.19 -17.52 -6.73
N ASN A 344 -7.32 -16.33 -6.12
CA ASN A 344 -8.57 -15.66 -5.76
C ASN A 344 -8.29 -14.17 -5.48
N MET A 345 -9.35 -13.42 -5.20
CA MET A 345 -9.29 -11.98 -4.89
C MET A 345 -8.48 -11.70 -3.62
N ASP A 346 -8.72 -12.44 -2.54
CA ASP A 346 -8.00 -12.29 -1.26
C ASP A 346 -6.48 -12.40 -1.44
N ALA A 347 -6.01 -13.36 -2.25
CA ALA A 347 -4.58 -13.51 -2.53
C ALA A 347 -4.02 -12.29 -3.28
N ALA A 348 -4.80 -11.68 -4.17
CA ALA A 348 -4.44 -10.45 -4.85
C ALA A 348 -4.31 -9.30 -3.87
N GLU A 349 -5.35 -9.09 -3.06
CA GLU A 349 -5.41 -8.02 -2.07
C GLU A 349 -4.28 -8.12 -1.07
N LYS A 350 -3.97 -9.32 -0.57
CA LYS A 350 -2.84 -9.54 0.33
C LYS A 350 -1.52 -9.11 -0.29
N ILE A 351 -1.19 -9.55 -1.51
CA ILE A 351 0.10 -9.21 -2.12
C ILE A 351 0.18 -7.71 -2.42
N ILE A 352 -0.89 -7.14 -2.97
CA ILE A 352 -0.98 -5.72 -3.30
C ILE A 352 -0.85 -4.86 -2.04
N TYR A 353 -1.57 -5.21 -0.97
CA TYR A 353 -1.49 -4.52 0.31
C TYR A 353 -0.07 -4.45 0.84
N LEU A 354 0.67 -5.56 0.79
CA LEU A 354 2.02 -5.60 1.33
C LEU A 354 2.99 -4.75 0.48
N ASP A 355 2.84 -4.75 -0.85
CA ASP A 355 3.58 -3.82 -1.72
C ASP A 355 3.24 -2.36 -1.42
N VAL A 356 1.96 -2.07 -1.16
CA VAL A 356 1.49 -0.73 -0.82
C VAL A 356 2.03 -0.28 0.55
N MET A 357 2.14 -1.18 1.53
CA MET A 357 2.71 -0.88 2.84
C MET A 357 4.21 -0.60 2.76
N ASP A 358 4.97 -1.46 2.08
CA ASP A 358 6.40 -1.22 1.83
C ASP A 358 6.62 0.12 1.09
N TYR A 359 5.76 0.41 0.09
CA TYR A 359 5.81 1.68 -0.63
C TYR A 359 5.58 2.88 0.29
N ASN A 360 4.51 2.85 1.09
CA ASN A 360 4.16 3.95 1.98
C ASN A 360 5.22 4.16 3.06
N GLU A 361 5.74 3.09 3.66
CA GLU A 361 6.80 3.15 4.67
C GLU A 361 8.07 3.77 4.08
N ARG A 362 8.51 3.27 2.91
CA ARG A 362 9.71 3.77 2.22
C ARG A 362 9.64 5.25 1.84
N PHE A 363 8.43 5.77 1.60
CA PHE A 363 8.24 7.16 1.17
C PHE A 363 7.67 8.07 2.25
N SER A 364 7.43 7.56 3.45
CA SER A 364 6.84 8.30 4.59
C SER A 364 7.60 9.60 4.91
N GLU A 365 8.93 9.55 4.94
CA GLU A 365 9.79 10.72 5.24
C GLU A 365 10.20 11.51 3.99
N ARG A 366 9.78 11.09 2.80
CA ARG A 366 10.27 11.66 1.54
C ARG A 366 9.31 12.69 0.98
N VAL A 367 9.74 13.95 1.02
CA VAL A 367 9.07 15.05 0.32
C VAL A 367 9.37 15.00 -1.18
N ILE A 368 8.34 15.22 -2.00
CA ILE A 368 8.48 15.30 -3.46
C ILE A 368 9.27 16.54 -3.85
N ARG A 369 10.14 16.40 -4.86
CA ARG A 369 10.92 17.51 -5.40
C ARG A 369 9.99 18.67 -5.78
N GLY A 370 10.33 19.86 -5.33
CA GLY A 370 9.54 21.08 -5.52
C GLY A 370 8.49 21.32 -4.42
N PHE A 371 7.89 20.28 -3.84
CA PHE A 371 6.88 20.45 -2.79
C PHE A 371 7.47 20.84 -1.42
N GLY A 372 8.76 20.56 -1.19
CA GLY A 372 9.45 20.99 0.03
C GLY A 372 9.89 22.46 0.03
N ASP A 373 9.72 23.16 -1.10
CA ASP A 373 10.08 24.57 -1.21
C ASP A 373 9.04 25.46 -0.50
N LEU A 374 9.52 26.45 0.27
CA LEU A 374 8.64 27.29 1.09
C LEU A 374 7.70 28.17 0.27
N GLU A 375 8.15 28.69 -0.88
CA GLU A 375 7.30 29.51 -1.75
C GLU A 375 6.22 28.65 -2.40
N VAL A 376 6.57 27.42 -2.79
CA VAL A 376 5.61 26.44 -3.32
C VAL A 376 4.57 26.09 -2.26
N LYS A 377 4.98 25.75 -1.03
CA LYS A 377 4.04 25.44 0.06
C LYS A 377 3.08 26.58 0.32
N LYS A 378 3.60 27.80 0.47
CA LYS A 378 2.77 29.00 0.69
C LYS A 378 1.75 29.18 -0.43
N LYS A 379 2.18 29.04 -1.69
CA LYS A 379 1.28 29.18 -2.84
C LYS A 379 0.23 28.07 -2.91
N LEU A 380 0.56 26.84 -2.54
CA LEU A 380 -0.43 25.75 -2.46
C LEU A 380 -1.45 26.00 -1.35
N ILE A 381 -1.02 26.50 -0.19
CA ILE A 381 -1.92 26.90 0.91
C ILE A 381 -2.87 28.01 0.45
N GLU A 382 -2.35 29.07 -0.17
CA GLU A 382 -3.19 30.15 -0.74
C GLU A 382 -4.20 29.60 -1.78
N MET A 383 -3.80 28.61 -2.58
CA MET A 383 -4.71 27.93 -3.52
C MET A 383 -5.80 27.14 -2.79
N PHE A 384 -5.47 26.46 -1.68
CA PHE A 384 -6.45 25.78 -0.84
C PHE A 384 -7.44 26.78 -0.23
N GLU A 385 -6.95 27.81 0.45
CA GLU A 385 -7.79 28.82 1.11
C GLU A 385 -8.74 29.52 0.12
N LYS A 386 -8.24 29.84 -1.07
CA LYS A 386 -9.05 30.46 -2.13
C LYS A 386 -10.16 29.53 -2.64
N ARG A 387 -9.89 28.23 -2.74
CA ARG A 387 -10.79 27.24 -3.34
C ARG A 387 -11.75 26.64 -2.30
N TYR A 388 -11.26 26.45 -1.09
CA TYR A 388 -11.92 25.87 0.06
C TYR A 388 -11.79 26.84 1.24
N PRO A 389 -12.48 28.00 1.19
CA PRO A 389 -12.51 28.89 2.33
C PRO A 389 -13.11 28.15 3.51
N GLU A 390 -12.54 28.33 4.70
CA GLU A 390 -13.17 27.85 5.93
C GLU A 390 -14.56 28.48 6.00
N GLN A 391 -15.59 27.64 6.03
CA GLN A 391 -16.91 28.13 6.39
C GLN A 391 -16.78 28.47 7.88
N GLU A 392 -16.76 29.77 8.21
CA GLU A 392 -17.07 30.20 9.57
C GLU A 392 -18.37 29.48 9.95
N ASP A 393 -18.29 28.64 10.98
CA ASP A 393 -19.45 27.99 11.58
C ASP A 393 -20.52 29.07 11.81
N GLN A 394 -21.52 29.09 10.94
CA GLN A 394 -22.75 29.82 11.23
C GLN A 394 -23.46 28.98 12.29
N GLU A 395 -23.03 29.14 13.54
CA GLU A 395 -23.89 28.93 14.70
C GLU A 395 -25.18 29.71 14.45
N LYS A 396 -26.24 28.96 14.13
CA LYS A 396 -27.63 29.41 14.18
C LYS A 396 -28.51 28.33 14.77
#